data_AF-A0A8S0Y5R6-F1
#
_entry.id   AF-A0A8S0Y5R6-F1
#
_cell.length_a   1.000
_cell.length_b   1.000
_cell.length_c   1.000
_cell.angle_alpha   90.00
_cell.angle_beta   90.00
_cell.angle_gamma   90.00
#
_symmetry.space_group_name_H-M   'P 1'
#
loop_
_entity.id
_entity.type
_entity.pdbx_description
1 polymer ?
#
loop_
_entity_poly.entity_id
_entity_poly.type
_entity_poly.pdbx_seq_one_letter_code
_entity_poly.pdbx_strand_id
1 'polypeptide(L)' 'MKNVTIHHIVEKAKGGAELNFNSILLHPNCHRKVHSRNLKVKPTRETDL' A
#
# COMPACT_ATOMS: atom_id res chain seq x y z
N MET A 1 -17.22 11.52 2.10
CA MET A 1 -16.59 10.26 2.56
C MET A 1 -15.36 10.01 1.70
N LYS A 2 -14.15 9.93 2.28
CA LYS A 2 -12.92 9.73 1.50
C LYS A 2 -12.82 8.24 1.13
N ASN A 3 -13.01 7.91 -0.15
CA ASN A 3 -12.83 6.55 -0.65
C ASN A 3 -11.34 6.20 -0.58
N VAL A 4 -10.97 5.14 0.14
CA VAL A 4 -9.58 4.63 0.23
C VAL A 4 -9.48 3.26 -0.45
N THR A 5 -8.31 2.92 -0.96
CA THR A 5 -7.99 1.65 -1.63
C THR A 5 -6.84 0.96 -0.93
N ILE A 6 -6.92 -0.37 -0.79
CA ILE A 6 -5.85 -1.19 -0.23
C ILE A 6 -4.77 -1.41 -1.29
N HIS A 7 -3.54 -1.05 -0.96
CA HIS A 7 -2.34 -1.38 -1.72
C HIS A 7 -1.58 -2.50 -1.03
N HIS A 8 -1.19 -3.55 -1.75
CA HIS A 8 -0.29 -4.57 -1.23
C HIS A 8 1.16 -4.16 -1.47
N ILE A 9 1.96 -4.07 -0.40
CA ILE A 9 3.39 -3.69 -0.45
C ILE A 9 4.18 -4.71 -1.28
N VAL A 10 3.94 -6.00 -1.01
CA VAL A 10 4.32 -7.11 -1.90
C VAL A 10 3.06 -7.54 -2.64
N GLU A 11 3.09 -7.46 -3.97
CA GLU A 11 1.98 -7.84 -4.82
C GLU A 11 1.62 -9.33 -4.65
N LYS A 12 0.32 -9.64 -4.63
CA LYS A 12 -0.20 -11.02 -4.61
C LYS A 12 0.44 -11.92 -5.66
N ALA A 13 0.56 -11.41 -6.89
CA ALA A 13 1.13 -12.14 -8.03
C ALA A 13 2.61 -12.53 -7.81
N LYS A 14 3.29 -11.87 -6.87
CA LYS A 14 4.68 -12.15 -6.47
C LYS A 14 4.77 -12.92 -5.16
N GLY A 15 3.66 -13.49 -4.68
CA GLY A 15 3.60 -14.24 -3.41
C GLY A 15 3.39 -13.37 -2.17
N GLY A 16 2.92 -12.13 -2.33
CA GLY A 16 2.57 -11.27 -1.20
C GLY A 16 1.44 -11.84 -0.34
N ALA A 17 1.59 -11.72 0.98
CA ALA A 17 0.62 -12.25 1.95
C ALA A 17 -0.65 -11.39 2.06
N GLU A 18 -1.78 -12.04 2.36
CA GLU A 18 -3.09 -11.40 2.63
C GLU A 18 -3.21 -10.87 4.07
N LEU A 19 -2.16 -10.23 4.56
CA LEU A 19 -2.06 -9.81 5.95
C LEU A 19 -1.93 -8.28 6.03
N ASN A 20 -2.44 -7.71 7.12
CA ASN A 20 -2.47 -6.25 7.33
C ASN A 20 -1.07 -5.62 7.25
N PHE A 21 -0.02 -6.32 7.68
CA PHE A 21 1.36 -5.82 7.57
C PHE A 21 1.86 -5.67 6.13
N ASN A 22 1.23 -6.37 5.18
CA ASN A 22 1.53 -6.31 3.75
C ASN A 22 0.60 -5.32 3.03
N SER A 23 -0.24 -4.58 3.75
CA SER A 23 -1.27 -3.70 3.17
C SER A 23 -1.13 -2.27 3.69
N ILE A 24 -1.37 -1.29 2.81
CA ILE A 24 -1.47 0.13 3.18
C ILE A 24 -2.69 0.77 2.52
N LEU A 25 -3.35 1.67 3.24
CA LEU A 25 -4.47 2.44 2.72
C LEU A 25 -3.95 3.66 1.96
N LEU A 26 -4.32 3.77 0.70
CA LEU A 26 -4.00 4.91 -0.16
C LEU A 26 -5.27 5.52 -0.72
N HIS A 27 -5.23 6.83 -0.98
CA HIS A 27 -6.24 7.46 -1.81
C HIS A 27 -6.17 6.84 -3.24
N PRO A 28 -7.28 6.69 -3.98
CA PRO A 28 -7.28 6.02 -5.29
C PRO A 28 -6.27 6.62 -6.29
N ASN A 29 -6.10 7.93 -6.25
CA ASN A 29 -5.13 8.63 -7.09
C ASN A 29 -3.68 8.31 -6.68
N CYS A 30 -3.42 8.18 -5.37
CA CYS A 30 -2.11 7.77 -4.87
C CYS A 30 -1.83 6.30 -5.22
N HIS A 31 -2.81 5.41 -5.03
CA HIS A 31 -2.71 4.00 -5.43
C HIS A 31 -2.35 3.86 -6.91
N ARG A 32 -3.04 4.60 -7.80
CA ARG A 32 -2.73 4.60 -9.23
C ARG A 32 -1.32 5.10 -9.53
N LYS A 33 -0.88 6.18 -8.88
CA LYS A 33 0.47 6.73 -9.06
C LYS A 33 1.56 5.76 -8.61
N VAL A 34 1.33 5.01 -7.52
CA VAL A 34 2.27 4.00 -7.02
C VAL A 34 2.50 2.94 -8.10
N HIS A 35 1.43 2.38 -8.65
CA HIS A 35 1.52 1.39 -9.73
C HIS A 35 2.09 1.98 -11.03
N SER A 36 1.58 3.13 -11.47
CA SER A 36 1.96 3.72 -12.77
C SER A 36 3.41 4.20 -12.82
N ARG A 37 4.01 4.52 -11.67
CA ARG A 37 5.39 5.02 -11.55
C ARG A 37 6.32 3.99 -10.89
N ASN A 38 5.84 2.78 -10.62
CA ASN A 38 6.59 1.73 -9.94
C ASN A 38 7.23 2.22 -8.62
N LEU A 39 6.50 3.02 -7.84
CA LEU A 39 6.98 3.54 -6.56
C LEU A 39 6.89 2.46 -5.49
N LYS A 40 7.86 2.42 -4.58
CA LYS A 40 7.79 1.58 -3.38
C LYS A 40 7.19 2.40 -2.24
N VAL A 41 6.23 1.81 -1.54
CA VAL A 41 5.66 2.40 -0.32
C VAL A 41 6.01 1.52 0.87
N LYS A 42 6.18 2.16 2.02
CA LYS A 42 6.36 1.50 3.32
C LYS A 42 5.32 2.03 4.30
N PRO A 43 4.86 1.22 5.26
CA PRO A 43 4.07 1.74 6.37
C PRO A 43 4.87 2.83 7.08
N THR A 44 4.25 3.96 7.34
CA THR A 44 4.77 4.95 8.29
C THR A 44 4.41 4.42 9.68
N ARG A 45 5.35 3.90 10.47
CA ARG A 45 5.04 3.44 11.82
C ARG A 45 4.77 4.62 12.75
N GLU A 46 3.86 4.39 13.69
CA GLU A 46 3.56 5.12 14.93
C GLU A 46 4.59 4.88 16.06
N THR A 47 5.74 4.27 15.76
CA THR A 47 6.76 3.89 16.76
C THR A 47 8.15 4.29 16.28
N ASP A 48 8.41 5.60 16.25
CA ASP A 48 9.75 6.20 16.35
C ASP A 48 9.95 6.79 17.77
N LEU A 49 9.32 6.19 18.79
CA LEU A 49 9.50 6.46 20.22
C LEU A 49 9.84 5.15 20.95
#